data_AF-A0A6B3GJQ6-F1
#
_entry.id   AF-A0A6B3GJQ6-F1
#
_cell.length_a   1.000
_cell.length_b   1.000
_cell.length_c   1.000
_cell.angle_alpha   90.00
_cell.angle_beta   90.00
_cell.angle_gamma   90.00
#
_symmetry.space_group_name_H-M   'P 1'
#
loop_
_entity.id
_entity.type
_entity.pdbx_description
1 polymer ?
#
loop_
_entity_poly.entity_id
_entity_poly.type
_entity_poly.pdbx_seq_one_letter_code
_entity_poly.pdbx_strand_id
1 'polypeptide(L)' 'LGWRAVASAVDAWPSVAVVNRRGRAPSGPLTAAYSLRTEVADLGAVLDGLGGVRTLFGWSYGGLIALLAA' A
#
# COMPACT_ATOMS: atom_id res chain seq x y z
N LEU A 1 3.61 13.34 2.63
CA LEU A 1 2.97 14.46 1.88
C LEU A 1 2.39 14.01 0.54
N GLY A 2 3.06 13.15 -0.25
CA GLY A 2 2.70 12.88 -1.65
C GLY A 2 1.23 12.52 -1.96
N TRP A 3 0.56 11.71 -1.13
CA TRP A 3 -0.79 11.20 -1.42
C TRP A 3 -1.93 11.90 -0.67
N ARG A 4 -1.64 12.89 0.19
CA ARG A 4 -2.66 13.50 1.05
C ARG A 4 -3.79 14.14 0.23
N ALA A 5 -3.44 14.91 -0.80
CA ALA A 5 -4.44 15.60 -1.62
C ALA A 5 -5.36 14.60 -2.35
N VAL A 6 -4.81 13.50 -2.87
CA VAL A 6 -5.59 12.45 -3.53
C VAL A 6 -6.51 11.76 -2.52
N ALA A 7 -6.00 11.34 -1.36
CA ALA A 7 -6.81 10.69 -0.34
C ALA A 7 -7.95 11.59 0.18
N SER A 8 -7.71 12.90 0.31
CA SER A 8 -8.75 13.86 0.71
C SER A 8 -9.78 14.17 -0.37
N ALA A 9 -9.46 13.92 -1.64
CA ALA A 9 -10.38 14.14 -2.77
C ALA A 9 -11.24 12.91 -3.10
N VAL A 10 -10.94 11.75 -2.52
CA VAL A 10 -11.69 10.51 -2.72
C VAL A 10 -12.88 10.48 -1.77
N ASP A 11 -14.09 10.53 -2.33
CA ASP A 11 -15.38 10.51 -1.61
C ASP A 11 -16.16 9.19 -1.80
N ALA A 12 -15.71 8.32 -2.70
CA ALA A 12 -16.36 7.05 -3.01
C ALA A 12 -16.38 6.04 -1.85
N TRP A 13 -15.53 6.22 -0.83
CA TRP A 13 -15.42 5.31 0.33
C TRP A 13 -15.39 6.09 1.65
N PRO A 14 -15.91 5.49 2.74
CA PRO A 14 -15.99 6.16 4.05
C PRO A 14 -14.62 6.40 4.71
N SER A 15 -13.57 5.69 4.27
CA SER A 15 -12.22 5.84 4.81
C SER A 15 -11.16 5.44 3.78
N VAL A 16 -10.05 6.17 3.75
CA VAL A 16 -8.90 5.90 2.88
C VAL A 16 -7.63 5.77 3.72
N ALA A 17 -6.90 4.67 3.55
CA ALA A 17 -5.58 4.46 4.12
C ALA A 17 -4.51 4.63 3.04
N VAL A 18 -3.45 5.37 3.34
CA VAL A 18 -2.27 5.51 2.47
C VAL A 18 -1.11 4.78 3.13
N VAL A 19 -0.58 3.77 2.46
CA VAL A 19 0.50 2.93 2.98
C VAL A 19 1.86 3.48 2.57
N ASN A 20 2.73 3.68 3.56
CA ASN A 20 4.15 3.88 3.30
C ASN A 20 4.79 2.50 3.10
N ARG A 21 5.33 2.24 1.93
CA ARG A 21 6.03 0.98 1.63
C ARG A 21 7.38 0.91 2.34
N ARG A 22 7.96 -0.29 2.42
CA ARG A 22 9.29 -0.50 2.99
C ARG A 22 10.31 0.47 2.38
N GLY A 23 11.18 1.05 3.22
CA GLY A 23 12.10 2.13 2.82
C GLY A 23 11.48 3.54 2.79
N ARG A 24 10.23 3.69 3.24
CA ARG A 24 9.56 4.99 3.42
C ARG A 24 9.05 5.07 4.85
N ALA A 25 9.45 6.12 5.57
CA ALA A 25 8.98 6.34 6.93
C ALA A 25 7.44 6.45 6.97
N PRO A 26 6.77 5.87 7.98
CA PRO A 26 7.35 5.24 9.17
C PRO A 26 7.66 3.74 9.03
N SER A 27 7.54 3.16 7.83
CA SER A 27 7.86 1.75 7.62
C SER A 27 9.37 1.48 7.72
N GLY A 28 9.70 0.22 8.03
CA GLY A 28 11.09 -0.22 8.20
C GLY A 28 11.95 -0.02 6.95
N PRO A 29 13.29 -0.05 7.09
CA PRO A 29 14.22 0.20 6.00
C PRO A 29 14.16 -0.88 4.92
N LEU A 30 14.64 -0.55 3.72
CA LEU A 30 14.97 -1.56 2.72
C LEU A 30 16.18 -2.36 3.20
N THR A 31 16.12 -3.67 3.02
CA THR A 31 17.24 -4.59 3.29
C THR A 31 17.79 -5.12 1.98
N ALA A 32 18.97 -5.74 2.03
CA ALA A 32 19.55 -6.40 0.86
C ALA A 32 18.68 -7.53 0.27
N ALA A 33 17.71 -8.04 1.04
CA ALA A 33 16.77 -9.08 0.62
C ALA A 33 15.48 -8.52 0.00
N TYR A 34 15.40 -7.22 -0.27
CA TYR A 34 14.22 -6.61 -0.87
C TYR A 34 13.93 -7.16 -2.27
N SER A 35 12.66 -7.51 -2.51
CA SER A 35 12.18 -7.99 -3.80
C SER A 35 10.71 -7.60 -4.00
N LEU A 36 10.19 -7.80 -5.21
CA LEU A 36 8.76 -7.65 -5.48
C LEU A 36 7.90 -8.58 -4.60
N ARG A 37 8.41 -9.78 -4.27
CA ARG A 37 7.73 -10.69 -3.34
C ARG A 37 7.61 -10.09 -1.94
N THR A 38 8.62 -9.34 -1.52
CA THR A 38 8.61 -8.60 -0.25
C THR A 38 7.49 -7.56 -0.22
N GLU A 39 7.30 -6.81 -1.32
CA GLU A 39 6.23 -5.81 -1.43
C GLU A 39 4.83 -6.44 -1.38
N VAL A 40 4.62 -7.57 -2.06
CA VAL A 40 3.35 -8.30 -2.02
C VAL A 40 3.07 -8.86 -0.62
N ALA A 41 4.09 -9.40 0.06
CA ALA A 41 3.96 -9.88 1.42
C ALA A 41 3.64 -8.75 2.41
N ASP A 42 4.30 -7.59 2.27
CA ASP A 42 4.02 -6.41 3.10
C ASP A 42 2.60 -5.89 2.89
N LEU A 43 2.12 -5.87 1.64
CA LEU A 43 0.74 -5.51 1.34
C LEU A 43 -0.25 -6.47 2.01
N GLY A 44 -0.02 -7.78 1.94
CA GLY A 44 -0.84 -8.78 2.62
C GLY A 44 -0.95 -8.52 4.12
N ALA A 45 0.20 -8.31 4.79
CA ALA A 45 0.22 -7.99 6.22
C ALA A 45 -0.54 -6.71 6.58
N VAL A 46 -0.51 -5.69 5.71
CA VAL A 46 -1.29 -4.45 5.90
C VAL A 46 -2.78 -4.69 5.72
N LEU A 47 -3.20 -5.46 4.70
CA LEU A 47 -4.60 -5.77 4.46
C LEU A 47 -5.19 -6.59 5.63
N ASP A 48 -4.44 -7.58 6.12
CA ASP A 48 -4.82 -8.37 7.29
C ASP A 48 -4.96 -7.50 8.55
N GLY A 49 -4.02 -6.57 8.77
CA GLY A 49 -4.03 -5.67 9.92
C GLY A 49 -5.12 -4.60 9.90
N LEU A 50 -5.50 -4.10 8.72
CA LEU A 50 -6.59 -3.14 8.56
C LEU A 50 -7.96 -3.82 8.68
N GLY A 51 -8.10 -5.02 8.08
CA GLY A 51 -9.36 -5.74 7.98
C GLY A 51 -10.41 -5.03 7.12
N GLY A 52 -11.30 -5.81 6.49
CA GLY A 52 -12.48 -5.25 5.80
C GLY A 52 -12.19 -4.31 4.61
N VAL A 53 -10.98 -4.34 4.06
CA VAL A 53 -10.60 -3.55 2.88
C VAL A 53 -11.36 -4.08 1.66
N ARG A 54 -12.20 -3.24 1.05
CA ARG A 54 -13.04 -3.62 -0.11
C ARG A 54 -12.43 -3.28 -1.45
N THR A 55 -11.49 -2.34 -1.48
CA THR A 55 -10.91 -1.84 -2.72
C THR A 55 -9.45 -1.49 -2.50
N LEU A 56 -8.62 -1.90 -3.45
CA LEU A 56 -7.20 -1.59 -3.49
C LEU A 56 -6.93 -0.73 -4.73
N PHE A 57 -6.21 0.37 -4.54
CA PHE A 57 -5.76 1.24 -5.61
C PHE A 57 -4.23 1.28 -5.64
N GLY A 58 -3.66 0.90 -6.78
CA GLY A 58 -2.21 0.92 -6.98
C GLY A 58 -1.83 1.81 -8.17
N TRP A 59 -0.85 2.69 -7.96
CA TRP A 59 -0.33 3.58 -9.00
C TRP A 59 1.05 3.13 -9.49
N SER A 60 1.23 3.05 -10.81
CA SER A 60 2.50 2.64 -11.43
C SER A 60 3.01 1.31 -10.84
N TYR A 61 4.21 1.28 -10.27
CA TYR A 61 4.76 0.08 -9.60
C TYR A 61 3.85 -0.44 -8.46
N GLY A 62 3.12 0.45 -7.77
CA GLY A 62 2.10 0.05 -6.79
C GLY A 62 0.92 -0.69 -7.42
N GLY A 63 0.59 -0.40 -8.69
CA GLY A 63 -0.40 -1.14 -9.46
C GLY A 63 0.04 -2.56 -9.77
N LEU A 64 1.30 -2.76 -10.14
CA LEU A 64 1.86 -4.10 -10.33
C LEU A 64 1.80 -4.92 -9.02
N ILE A 65 2.17 -4.31 -7.89
CA ILE A 65 2.07 -4.96 -6.57
C ILE A 65 0.62 -5.36 -6.26
N ALA A 66 -0.34 -4.46 -6.49
CA ALA A 66 -1.76 -4.72 -6.28
C ALA A 66 -2.29 -5.87 -7.15
N LEU A 67 -1.89 -5.91 -8.44
CA LEU A 67 -2.29 -6.99 -9.36
C LEU A 67 -1.72 -8.36 -8.94
N LEU A 68 -0.51 -8.40 -8.39
CA LEU A 68 0.10 -9.65 -7.93
C LEU A 68 -0.42 -10.14 -6.58
N ALA A 69 -1.14 -9.30 -5.84
CA ALA A 69 -1.77 -9.63 -4.57
C ALA A 69 -3.24 -10.05 -4.72
N ALA A 70 -3.82 -9.90 -5.91
CA ALA A 70 -5.21 -10.22 -6.23
C ALA A 70 -5.43 -11.70 -6.56
#